data_AF-A0A813L3C5-F1
#
_entry.id   AF-A0A813L3C5-F1
#
_cell.length_a   1.000
_cell.length_b   1.000
_cell.length_c   1.000
_cell.angle_alpha   90.00
_cell.angle_beta   90.00
_cell.angle_gamma   90.00
#
_symmetry.space_group_name_H-M   'P 1'
#
loop_
_entity.id
_entity.type
_entity.pdbx_description
1 polymer ?
#
loop_
_entity_poly.entity_id
_entity_poly.type
_entity_poly.pdbx_seq_one_letter_code
_entity_poly.pdbx_strand_id
1 'polypeptide(L)'
;FRTDPDAGVGVCCFELWEGHELAAATFSFLRGRVFHDFTMCTLLRDHRSAGHVLTKAVGHLIGVAGYTCWYWGFKNPYMAEYDSYGTYHLE
;
A
#
# COMPACT_ATOMS: atom_id res chain seq x y z
N PHE A 1 0.27 -2.45 -14.47
CA PHE A 1 1.51 -3.19 -14.17
C PHE A 1 2.50 -2.96 -15.30
N ARG A 2 3.69 -2.46 -15.00
CA ARG A 2 4.80 -2.44 -15.97
C ARG A 2 5.82 -3.47 -15.52
N THR A 3 6.04 -4.50 -16.32
CA THR A 3 7.00 -5.57 -16.03
C THR A 3 8.27 -5.39 -16.85
N ASP A 4 9.42 -5.44 -16.19
CA ASP A 4 10.71 -5.69 -16.80
C ASP A 4 10.88 -7.22 -16.93
N PRO A 5 10.82 -7.76 -18.15
CA PRO A 5 10.90 -9.21 -18.36
C PRO A 5 12.28 -9.78 -18.02
N ASP A 6 13.35 -8.99 -18.11
CA ASP A 6 14.72 -9.45 -17.87
C ASP A 6 15.01 -9.50 -16.37
N ALA A 7 14.51 -8.53 -15.60
CA ALA A 7 14.63 -8.52 -14.14
C ALA A 7 13.60 -9.44 -13.44
N GLY A 8 12.52 -9.80 -14.14
CA GLY A 8 11.37 -10.48 -13.54
C GLY A 8 10.65 -9.61 -12.50
N VAL A 9 10.77 -8.29 -12.62
CA VAL A 9 10.22 -7.31 -11.67
C VAL A 9 9.13 -6.51 -12.36
N GLY A 10 7.97 -6.41 -11.71
CA GLY A 10 6.92 -5.47 -12.09
C GLY A 10 6.83 -4.30 -11.12
N VAL A 11 6.39 -3.15 -11.61
CA VAL A 11 5.96 -2.01 -10.78
C VAL A 11 4.50 -1.68 -11.07
N CYS A 12 3.79 -1.29 -10.02
CA CYS A 12 2.41 -0.83 -10.09
C CYS A 12 2.13 0.24 -9.05
N CYS A 13 1.06 0.99 -9.31
CA CYS A 13 0.47 1.89 -8.35
C CYS A 13 -1.01 1.56 -8.23
N PHE A 14 -1.54 1.63 -7.01
CA PHE A 14 -2.97 1.62 -6.75
C PHE A 14 -3.34 2.99 -6.18
N GLU A 15 -4.37 3.59 -6.76
CA GLU A 15 -4.81 4.93 -6.43
C GLU A 15 -6.25 4.86 -5.90
N LEU A 16 -6.53 5.61 -4.85
CA LEU A 16 -7.87 5.85 -4.32
C LEU A 16 -8.24 7.29 -4.60
N TRP A 17 -9.27 7.47 -5.41
CA TRP A 17 -9.78 8.77 -5.83
C TRP A 17 -11.12 9.06 -5.14
N GLU A 18 -11.29 10.30 -4.69
CA GLU A 18 -12.57 10.84 -4.24
C GLU A 18 -12.99 11.98 -5.17
N GLY A 19 -13.91 11.68 -6.09
CA GLY A 19 -14.22 12.60 -7.18
C GLY A 19 -12.98 12.83 -8.06
N HIS A 20 -12.46 14.06 -8.05
CA HIS A 20 -11.26 14.45 -8.80
C HIS A 20 -10.01 14.59 -7.93
N GLU A 21 -10.12 14.33 -6.62
CA GLU A 21 -9.01 14.44 -5.67
C GLU A 21 -8.39 13.06 -5.45
N LEU A 22 -7.06 12.99 -5.49
CA LEU A 22 -6.33 11.78 -5.12
C LEU A 22 -6.27 11.68 -3.59
N ALA A 23 -7.02 10.75 -3.01
CA ALA A 23 -7.14 10.61 -1.56
C ALA A 23 -6.01 9.78 -0.94
N ALA A 24 -5.58 8.71 -1.63
CA ALA A 24 -4.45 7.89 -1.22
C ALA A 24 -3.82 7.16 -2.42
N ALA A 25 -2.56 6.78 -2.31
CA ALA A 25 -1.91 5.90 -3.27
C ALA A 25 -0.92 4.95 -2.58
N THR A 26 -0.76 3.75 -3.12
CA THR A 26 0.36 2.86 -2.80
C THR A 26 1.14 2.53 -4.05
N PHE A 27 2.46 2.46 -3.91
CA PHE A 27 3.40 2.19 -4.97
C PHE A 27 4.20 0.95 -4.59
N SER A 28 4.21 -0.01 -5.52
CA SER A 28 4.63 -1.36 -5.23
C SER A 28 5.50 -1.90 -6.36
N PHE A 29 6.38 -2.81 -6.00
CA PHE A 29 7.00 -3.72 -6.95
C PHE A 29 6.61 -5.16 -6.65
N LEU A 30 6.69 -6.01 -7.65
CA LEU A 30 6.32 -7.42 -7.57
C LEU A 30 7.38 -8.28 -8.26
N ARG A 31 7.62 -9.46 -7.71
CA ARG A 31 8.54 -10.46 -8.27
C ARG A 31 8.00 -11.84 -7.99
N GLY A 32 7.64 -12.58 -9.04
CA GLY A 32 6.94 -13.86 -8.90
C GLY A 32 5.64 -13.70 -8.11
N ARG A 33 5.53 -14.40 -6.97
CA ARG A 33 4.35 -14.37 -6.07
C ARG A 33 4.55 -13.47 -4.85
N VAL A 34 5.58 -12.62 -4.86
CA VAL A 34 5.85 -11.64 -3.80
C VAL A 34 5.41 -10.26 -4.27
N PHE A 35 4.63 -9.60 -3.44
CA PHE A 35 4.18 -8.21 -3.62
C PHE A 35 4.79 -7.35 -2.52
N HIS A 36 5.38 -6.20 -2.88
CA HIS A 36 6.12 -5.35 -1.96
C HIS A 36 5.73 -3.89 -2.15
N ASP A 37 5.15 -3.29 -1.12
CA ASP A 37 4.94 -1.84 -1.09
C ASP A 37 6.24 -1.16 -0.70
N PHE A 38 6.68 -0.16 -1.48
CA PHE A 38 7.87 0.62 -1.15
C PHE A 38 7.51 2.03 -0.68
N THR A 39 6.34 2.56 -1.05
CA THR A 39 5.81 3.78 -0.45
C THR A 39 4.30 3.85 -0.56
N MET A 40 3.67 4.49 0.43
CA MET A 40 2.24 4.76 0.49
C MET A 40 2.05 6.20 0.95
N CYS A 41 1.06 6.88 0.40
CA CYS A 41 0.63 8.19 0.86
C CYS A 41 -0.89 8.22 1.11
N THR A 42 -1.27 8.89 2.20
CA THR A 42 -2.65 9.29 2.49
C THR A 42 -2.70 10.79 2.38
N LEU A 43 -3.20 11.29 1.25
CA LEU A 43 -3.18 12.71 0.89
C LEU A 43 -4.37 13.46 1.50
N LEU A 44 -5.54 12.79 1.53
CA LEU A 44 -6.71 13.34 2.19
C LEU A 44 -6.66 13.01 3.69
N ARG A 45 -6.47 14.05 4.51
CA ARG A 45 -6.39 13.94 5.97
C ARG A 45 -7.76 14.15 6.58
N ASP A 46 -8.45 13.06 6.86
CA ASP A 46 -9.72 13.07 7.57
C ASP A 46 -9.86 11.85 8.49
N HIS A 47 -11.00 11.74 9.16
CA HIS A 47 -11.28 10.65 10.10
C HIS A 47 -11.52 9.29 9.42
N ARG A 48 -11.62 9.22 8.09
CA ARG A 48 -11.93 7.98 7.36
C ARG A 48 -10.70 7.14 7.06
N SER A 49 -9.49 7.73 7.18
CA SER A 49 -8.21 7.05 6.94
C SER A 49 -8.16 6.37 5.56
N ALA A 50 -8.20 7.17 4.48
CA ALA A 50 -8.25 6.69 3.11
C ALA A 50 -7.15 5.68 2.74
N GLY A 51 -5.93 5.85 3.28
CA GLY A 51 -4.85 4.87 3.12
C GLY A 51 -5.17 3.50 3.75
N HIS A 52 -5.86 3.47 4.89
CA HIS A 52 -6.31 2.21 5.48
C HIS A 52 -7.34 1.51 4.57
N VAL A 53 -8.30 2.25 4.02
CA VAL A 53 -9.27 1.70 3.06
C VAL A 53 -8.57 1.14 1.83
N LEU A 54 -7.64 1.90 1.24
CA LEU A 54 -6.85 1.48 0.08
C LEU A 54 -6.07 0.20 0.35
N THR A 55 -5.37 0.10 1.48
CA THR A 55 -4.59 -1.11 1.81
C THR A 55 -5.49 -2.34 1.98
N LYS A 56 -6.69 -2.22 2.57
CA LYS A 56 -7.62 -3.37 2.63
C LYS A 56 -8.07 -3.83 1.24
N ALA A 57 -8.35 -2.88 0.34
CA ALA A 57 -8.69 -3.20 -1.05
C ALA A 57 -7.54 -3.89 -1.79
N VAL A 58 -6.32 -3.34 -1.68
CA VAL A 58 -5.11 -3.94 -2.28
C VAL A 58 -4.86 -5.34 -1.74
N GLY A 59 -4.97 -5.54 -0.42
CA GLY A 59 -4.80 -6.84 0.21
C GLY A 59 -5.75 -7.90 -0.30
N HIS A 60 -7.02 -7.54 -0.49
CA HIS A 60 -7.99 -8.43 -1.12
C HIS A 60 -7.61 -8.76 -2.56
N LEU A 61 -7.25 -7.75 -3.36
CA LEU A 61 -6.91 -7.92 -4.78
C LEU A 61 -5.69 -8.83 -4.97
N ILE A 62 -4.61 -8.62 -4.23
CA ILE A 62 -3.41 -9.44 -4.36
C ILE A 62 -3.64 -10.87 -3.85
N GLY A 63 -4.52 -11.04 -2.86
CA GLY A 63 -4.93 -12.36 -2.37
C GLY A 63 -5.66 -13.15 -3.46
N VAL A 64 -6.63 -12.52 -4.12
CA VAL A 64 -7.36 -13.12 -5.26
C VAL A 64 -6.43 -13.37 -6.45
N ALA A 65 -5.45 -12.50 -6.69
CA ALA A 65 -4.45 -12.67 -7.74
C ALA A 65 -3.40 -13.77 -7.43
N GLY A 66 -3.42 -14.37 -6.24
CA GLY A 66 -2.57 -15.51 -5.89
C GLY A 66 -1.17 -15.14 -5.40
N TYR A 67 -0.93 -13.90 -4.98
CA TYR A 67 0.30 -13.55 -4.28
C TYR A 67 0.34 -14.25 -2.92
N THR A 68 1.51 -14.77 -2.56
CA THR A 68 1.70 -15.58 -1.33
C THR A 68 2.41 -14.82 -0.22
N CYS A 69 3.08 -13.72 -0.57
CA CYS A 69 3.76 -12.86 0.38
C CYS A 69 3.47 -11.41 0.04
N TRP A 70 3.05 -10.66 1.04
CA TRP A 70 2.89 -9.22 0.96
C TRP A 70 3.78 -8.55 2.01
N TYR A 71 4.77 -7.80 1.55
CA TYR A 71 5.63 -7.01 2.42
C TYR A 71 5.14 -5.56 2.51
N TRP A 72 4.73 -5.16 3.71
CA TRP A 72 4.18 -3.83 4.06
C TRP A 72 5.24 -2.81 4.51
N GLY A 73 6.52 -3.17 4.43
CA GLY A 73 7.57 -2.37 5.06
C GLY A 73 7.68 -2.59 6.56
N PHE A 74 8.20 -1.59 7.24
CA PHE A 74 8.35 -1.55 8.69
C PHE A 74 7.90 -0.18 9.20
N LYS A 75 7.52 -0.11 10.47
CA LYS A 75 7.13 1.14 11.10
C LYS A 75 8.36 1.99 11.38
N ASN A 76 8.45 3.15 10.73
CA ASN A 76 9.53 4.10 11.00
C ASN A 76 9.31 4.82 12.34
N PRO A 77 10.37 5.25 13.05
CA PRO A 77 10.23 5.94 14.33
C PRO A 77 9.34 7.19 14.28
N TYR A 78 9.37 7.96 13.18
CA TYR A 78 8.50 9.13 13.03
C TYR A 78 7.01 8.74 13.02
N MET A 79 6.68 7.50 12.61
CA MET A 79 5.30 7.05 12.53
C MET A 79 4.65 6.80 13.89
N ALA A 80 5.44 6.77 14.98
CA ALA A 80 4.93 6.63 16.34
C ALA A 80 3.98 7.79 16.72
N GLU A 81 4.13 8.97 16.11
CA GLU A 81 3.22 10.10 16.35
C GLU A 81 1.78 9.80 15.90
N TYR A 82 1.61 8.90 14.92
CA TYR A 82 0.32 8.55 14.36
C TYR A 82 -0.45 7.49 15.16
N ASP A 83 0.17 6.85 16.16
CA ASP A 83 -0.50 5.83 17.00
C ASP A 83 -1.69 6.40 17.76
N SER A 84 -1.60 7.66 18.15
CA SER A 84 -2.70 8.41 18.77
C SER A 84 -3.93 8.58 17.86
N TYR A 85 -3.79 8.35 16.55
CA TYR A 85 -4.84 8.47 15.54
C TYR A 85 -5.36 7.10 15.04
N GLY A 86 -5.08 6.02 15.78
CA GLY A 86 -5.61 4.69 15.48
C GLY A 86 -4.76 3.85 14.53
N THR A 87 -3.46 4.16 14.37
CA THR A 87 -2.52 3.23 13.75
C THR A 87 -2.19 2.07 14.70
N TYR A 88 -1.88 0.90 14.16
CA TYR A 88 -1.59 -0.29 14.97
C TYR A 88 -0.18 -0.22 15.59
N HIS A 89 -0.08 -0.67 16.84
CA HIS A 89 1.20 -1.05 17.44
C HIS A 89 1.67 -2.37 16.83
N LEU A 90 2.87 -2.39 16.27
CA LEU A 90 3.65 -3.61 16.15
C LEU A 90 4.47 -3.69 17.45
N GLU A 91 4.08 -4.60 18.34
CA GLU A 91 4.92 -5.00 19.49
C GLU A 91 6.17 -5.76 19.00
#